data_AF-A0A2V8RGL3-F1
#
_entry.id   AF-A0A2V8RGL3-F1
#
_cell.length_a   1.000
_cell.length_b   1.000
_cell.length_c   1.000
_cell.angle_alpha   90.00
_cell.angle_beta   90.00
_cell.angle_gamma   90.00
#
_symmetry.space_group_name_H-M   'P 1'
#
loop_
_entity.id
_entity.type
_entity.pdbx_description
1 polymer ?
#
loop_
_entity_poly.entity_id
_entity_poly.type
_entity_poly.pdbx_seq_one_letter_code
_entity_poly.pdbx_strand_id
1 'polypeptide(L)'
;MTPKEMPKAISLSIHPASTGEKENETLARDPVKGAMFLHPNGARRLTGLRVVAPSAEGFPPAASYIADLGLVKFDVGRQWLLDVTLDNGKQGKTKNLEPDLPMVIHY
;
A
#
# COMPACT_ATOMS: atom_id res chain seq x y z
N MET A 1 30.23 -35.91 1.36
CA MET A 1 29.47 -34.72 1.81
C MET A 1 29.41 -33.76 0.64
N THR A 2 28.23 -33.56 0.04
CA THR A 2 28.03 -32.65 -1.10
C THR A 2 27.40 -31.35 -0.58
N PRO A 3 27.88 -30.16 -0.97
CA PRO A 3 27.25 -28.91 -0.55
C PRO A 3 25.85 -28.78 -1.17
N LYS A 4 24.83 -28.51 -0.34
CA LYS A 4 23.50 -28.13 -0.85
C LYS A 4 23.58 -26.70 -1.37
N GLU A 5 23.34 -26.51 -2.67
CA GLU A 5 23.12 -25.18 -3.24
C GLU A 5 21.92 -24.52 -2.53
N MET A 6 22.16 -23.32 -1.95
CA MET A 6 21.10 -22.50 -1.40
C MET A 6 20.35 -21.80 -2.54
N PRO A 7 19.01 -21.79 -2.57
CA PRO A 7 18.28 -21.02 -3.57
C PRO A 7 18.56 -19.53 -3.36
N LYS A 8 19.19 -18.89 -4.36
CA LYS A 8 19.24 -17.42 -4.43
C LYS A 8 17.82 -16.93 -4.69
N ALA A 9 17.15 -16.42 -3.66
CA ALA A 9 15.90 -15.72 -3.84
C ALA A 9 16.16 -14.47 -4.70
N ILE A 10 15.59 -14.44 -5.91
CA ILE A 10 15.61 -13.24 -6.75
C ILE A 10 14.74 -12.21 -6.04
N SER A 11 15.37 -11.21 -5.42
CA SER A 11 14.65 -10.07 -4.87
C SER A 11 14.21 -9.19 -6.03
N LEU A 12 12.92 -9.23 -6.36
CA LEU A 12 12.30 -8.33 -7.33
C LEU A 12 11.79 -7.11 -6.55
N SER A 13 12.51 -5.99 -6.64
CA SER A 13 12.03 -4.69 -6.16
C SER A 13 11.44 -3.90 -7.32
N ILE A 14 10.14 -3.60 -7.24
CA ILE A 14 9.50 -2.68 -8.18
C ILE A 14 9.72 -1.28 -7.63
N HIS A 15 10.60 -0.52 -8.28
CA HIS A 15 10.76 0.91 -8.03
C HIS A 15 9.78 1.64 -8.95
N PRO A 16 8.64 2.15 -8.44
CA PRO A 16 7.86 3.07 -9.24
C PRO A 16 8.77 4.27 -9.53
N ALA A 17 8.94 4.61 -10.82
CA ALA A 17 9.39 5.95 -11.16
C ALA A 17 8.43 6.93 -10.46
N SER A 18 8.95 8.10 -10.05
CA SER A 18 8.11 9.20 -9.58
C SER A 18 7.18 9.63 -10.71
N THR A 19 6.08 8.91 -10.92
CA THR A 19 5.06 9.30 -11.87
C THR A 19 4.31 10.45 -11.23
N GLY A 20 4.48 11.65 -11.81
CA GLY A 20 3.85 12.84 -11.29
C GLY A 20 2.33 12.66 -11.30
N GLU A 21 1.62 13.27 -10.33
CA GLU A 21 0.15 13.22 -10.28
C GLU A 21 -0.48 13.63 -11.62
N LYS A 22 0.15 14.58 -12.32
CA LYS A 22 -0.25 15.05 -13.67
C LYS A 22 -0.18 13.98 -14.75
N GLU A 23 0.80 13.08 -14.71
CA GLU A 23 0.95 12.01 -15.69
C GLU A 23 -0.14 10.96 -15.50
N ASN A 24 -0.42 10.59 -14.25
CA ASN A 24 -1.54 9.70 -13.92
C ASN A 24 -2.90 10.33 -14.27
N GLU A 25 -3.08 11.64 -14.04
CA GLU A 25 -4.30 12.34 -14.49
C GLU A 25 -4.45 12.32 -16.02
N THR A 26 -3.34 12.49 -16.74
CA THR A 26 -3.34 12.45 -18.20
C THR A 26 -3.72 11.06 -18.71
N LEU A 27 -3.14 10.00 -18.12
CA LEU A 27 -3.49 8.61 -18.43
C LEU A 27 -4.95 8.30 -18.07
N ALA A 28 -5.46 8.81 -16.94
CA ALA A 28 -6.84 8.62 -16.53
C ALA A 28 -7.86 9.33 -17.45
N ARG A 29 -7.45 10.39 -18.17
CA ARG A 29 -8.28 11.09 -19.17
C ARG A 29 -8.20 10.49 -20.56
N ASP A 30 -7.25 9.58 -20.82
CA ASP A 30 -7.13 8.90 -22.10
C ASP A 30 -8.34 7.96 -22.31
N PRO A 31 -9.08 8.06 -23.43
CA PRO A 31 -10.30 7.29 -23.65
C PRO A 31 -10.06 5.78 -23.80
N VAL A 32 -8.82 5.36 -24.08
CA VAL A 32 -8.44 3.95 -24.26
C VAL A 32 -7.70 3.43 -23.02
N LYS A 33 -6.77 4.22 -22.46
CA LYS A 33 -5.91 3.81 -21.33
C LYS A 33 -6.52 4.14 -19.97
N GLY A 34 -7.43 5.10 -19.91
CA GLY A 34 -8.01 5.62 -18.66
C GLY A 34 -8.91 4.62 -17.95
N ALA A 35 -9.48 3.65 -18.67
CA ALA A 35 -10.34 2.61 -18.09
C ALA A 35 -9.65 1.83 -16.94
N MET A 36 -8.33 1.64 -17.02
CA MET A 36 -7.56 0.94 -15.98
C MET A 36 -7.43 1.74 -14.67
N PHE A 37 -7.68 3.05 -14.71
CA PHE A 37 -7.57 3.96 -13.57
C PHE A 37 -8.92 4.34 -12.96
N LEU A 38 -10.02 3.77 -13.48
CA LEU A 38 -11.38 4.05 -13.05
C LEU A 38 -11.92 2.87 -12.24
N HIS A 39 -11.73 2.91 -10.92
CA HIS A 39 -12.37 1.93 -10.04
C HIS A 39 -13.87 2.24 -9.89
N PRO A 40 -14.75 1.22 -9.80
CA PRO A 40 -16.19 1.43 -9.60
C PRO A 40 -16.54 2.22 -8.32
N ASN A 41 -15.65 2.21 -7.32
CA ASN A 41 -15.80 2.98 -6.09
C ASN A 41 -15.38 4.46 -6.24
N GLY A 42 -14.98 4.88 -7.44
CA GLY A 42 -14.53 6.25 -7.75
C GLY A 42 -13.11 6.57 -7.29
N ALA A 43 -12.43 5.66 -6.59
CA ALA A 43 -11.04 5.85 -6.18
C ALA A 43 -10.10 5.73 -7.38
N ARG A 44 -8.97 6.43 -7.34
CA ARG A 44 -7.97 6.44 -8.44
C ARG A 44 -6.59 6.01 -8.00
N ARG A 45 -6.21 6.28 -6.75
CA ARG A 45 -4.87 5.97 -6.25
C ARG A 45 -4.86 5.63 -4.77
N LEU A 46 -3.96 4.74 -4.39
CA LEU A 46 -3.52 4.57 -3.02
C LEU A 46 -2.50 5.67 -2.68
N THR A 47 -2.80 6.49 -1.69
CA THR A 47 -2.00 7.67 -1.31
C THR A 47 -1.43 7.58 0.10
N GLY A 48 -1.94 6.65 0.91
CA GLY A 48 -1.39 6.36 2.23
C GLY A 48 -1.59 4.90 2.58
N LEU A 49 -0.56 4.32 3.19
CA LEU A 49 -0.64 2.99 3.78
C LEU A 49 -0.08 3.06 5.20
N ARG A 50 -0.79 2.46 6.13
CA ARG A 50 -0.35 2.29 7.51
C ARG A 50 -0.66 0.86 7.97
N VAL A 51 0.35 0.21 8.54
CA VAL A 51 0.21 -1.11 9.14
C VAL A 51 0.35 -0.98 10.65
N VAL A 52 -0.65 -1.44 11.37
CA VAL A 52 -0.63 -1.49 12.83
C VAL A 52 -0.40 -2.92 13.27
N ALA A 53 0.48 -3.13 14.25
CA ALA A 53 0.72 -4.42 14.89
C ALA A 53 0.42 -4.35 16.40
N PRO A 54 0.07 -5.47 17.05
CA PRO A 54 -0.10 -5.53 18.51
C PRO A 54 1.18 -5.18 19.30
N SER A 55 2.35 -5.38 18.70
CA SER A 55 3.66 -5.09 19.31
C SER A 55 4.68 -4.72 18.23
N ALA A 56 5.73 -3.98 18.62
CA ALA A 56 6.82 -3.62 17.71
C ALA A 56 7.61 -4.84 17.21
N GLU A 57 7.71 -5.89 18.03
CA GLU A 57 8.36 -7.17 17.69
C GLU A 57 7.60 -7.94 16.60
N GLY A 58 6.33 -7.61 16.37
CA GLY A 58 5.53 -8.23 15.31
C GLY A 58 5.96 -7.82 13.89
N PHE A 59 6.71 -6.72 13.74
CA PHE A 59 7.15 -6.25 12.43
C PHE A 59 8.40 -6.98 11.95
N PRO A 60 8.46 -7.42 10.68
CA PRO A 60 9.67 -8.00 10.13
C PRO A 60 10.77 -6.94 9.98
N PRO A 61 12.06 -7.32 9.92
CA PRO A 61 13.16 -6.37 9.69
C PRO A 61 13.01 -5.53 8.41
N ALA A 62 12.28 -6.04 7.41
CA ALA A 62 11.99 -5.29 6.19
C ALA A 62 11.05 -4.08 6.40
N ALA A 63 10.33 -4.01 7.53
CA ALA A 63 9.40 -2.92 7.81
C ALA A 63 10.11 -1.57 7.92
N SER A 64 11.29 -1.52 8.56
CA SER A 64 12.08 -0.28 8.64
C SER A 64 12.51 0.20 7.26
N TYR A 65 13.00 -0.72 6.42
CA TYR A 65 13.37 -0.40 5.04
C TYR A 65 12.20 0.20 4.24
N ILE A 66 11.00 -0.37 4.35
CA ILE A 66 9.82 0.15 3.65
C ILE A 66 9.37 1.50 4.24
N ALA A 67 9.49 1.67 5.56
CA ALA A 67 9.16 2.91 6.25
C ALA A 67 10.09 4.06 5.82
N ASP A 68 11.39 3.79 5.70
CA ASP A 68 12.40 4.76 5.30
C ASP A 68 12.20 5.25 3.86
N LEU A 69 11.60 4.42 3.00
CA LEU A 69 11.17 4.82 1.65
C LEU A 69 9.93 5.72 1.65
N GLY A 70 9.29 5.95 2.81
CA GLY A 70 8.07 6.76 2.94
C GLY A 70 6.84 6.12 2.32
N LEU A 71 6.88 4.82 1.98
CA LEU A 71 5.79 4.11 1.30
C LEU A 71 4.69 3.69 2.27
N VAL A 72 5.08 3.30 3.49
CA VAL A 72 4.18 2.72 4.49
C VAL A 72 4.58 3.21 5.88
N LYS A 73 3.61 3.61 6.69
CA LYS A 73 3.82 3.87 8.12
C LYS A 73 3.58 2.61 8.93
N PHE A 74 4.39 2.37 9.94
CA PHE A 74 4.23 1.23 10.85
C PHE A 74 4.02 1.76 12.26
N ASP A 75 3.00 1.27 12.94
CA ASP A 75 2.63 1.71 14.29
C ASP A 75 2.24 0.53 15.20
N VAL A 76 2.34 0.74 16.51
CA VAL A 76 1.85 -0.22 17.51
C VAL A 76 0.44 0.16 17.96
N GLY A 77 -0.45 -0.84 18.02
CA GLY A 77 -1.83 -0.69 18.44
C GLY A 77 -2.36 -1.95 19.12
N ARG A 78 -3.69 -2.12 19.16
CA ARG A 78 -4.33 -3.22 19.91
C ARG A 78 -4.35 -4.54 19.14
N GLN A 79 -4.44 -4.47 17.82
CA GLN A 79 -4.52 -5.61 16.93
C GLN A 79 -3.84 -5.29 15.59
N TRP A 80 -3.69 -6.32 14.76
CA TRP A 80 -3.29 -6.12 13.37
C TRP A 80 -4.36 -5.30 12.63
N LEU A 81 -3.94 -4.25 11.93
CA LEU A 81 -4.84 -3.41 11.14
C LEU A 81 -4.10 -2.87 9.91
N LEU A 82 -4.74 -2.96 8.75
CA LEU A 82 -4.33 -2.23 7.56
C LEU A 82 -5.19 -0.98 7.39
N ASP A 83 -4.56 0.18 7.48
CA ASP A 83 -5.20 1.48 7.28
C ASP A 83 -4.75 2.03 5.92
N VAL A 84 -5.72 2.18 5.01
CA VAL A 84 -5.52 2.55 3.62
C VAL A 84 -6.16 3.90 3.35
N THR A 85 -5.40 4.84 2.81
CA THR A 85 -5.94 6.11 2.30
C THR A 85 -5.91 6.10 0.78
N LEU A 86 -7.07 6.35 0.18
CA LEU A 86 -7.25 6.54 -1.26
C LEU A 86 -7.43 8.02 -1.56
N ASP A 87 -6.84 8.50 -2.67
CA ASP A 87 -7.00 9.87 -3.18
C ASP A 87 -6.86 10.98 -2.12
N ASN A 88 -5.94 10.81 -1.16
CA ASN A 88 -5.70 11.69 -0.02
C ASN A 88 -6.92 11.87 0.92
N GLY A 89 -7.88 10.95 0.93
CA GLY A 89 -9.09 11.02 1.74
C GLY A 89 -10.05 12.11 1.28
N LYS A 90 -10.03 12.44 -0.02
CA LYS A 90 -10.75 13.58 -0.60
C LYS A 90 -12.27 13.51 -0.41
N GLN A 91 -12.85 12.32 -0.31
CA GLN A 91 -14.28 12.16 -0.09
C GLN A 91 -14.68 12.30 1.38
N GLY A 92 -13.71 12.27 2.31
CA GLY A 92 -13.94 12.34 3.75
C GLY A 92 -14.73 11.14 4.30
N LYS A 93 -14.80 10.04 3.56
CA LYS A 93 -15.56 8.85 3.93
C LYS A 93 -14.63 7.78 4.47
N THR A 94 -15.05 7.12 5.53
CA THR A 94 -14.31 5.98 6.10
C THR A 94 -15.18 4.74 6.06
N LYS A 95 -14.62 3.66 5.54
CA LYS A 95 -15.22 2.32 5.60
C LYS A 95 -14.38 1.47 6.53
N ASN A 96 -14.92 1.17 7.71
CA ASN A 96 -14.35 0.15 8.59
C ASN A 96 -14.88 -1.22 8.17
N LEU A 97 -13.97 -2.17 7.94
CA LEU A 97 -14.28 -3.56 7.56
C LEU A 97 -14.12 -4.53 8.74
N GLU A 98 -13.70 -4.05 9.91
CA GLU A 98 -13.64 -4.85 11.12
C GLU A 98 -15.06 -5.29 11.57
N PRO A 99 -15.22 -6.49 12.15
CA PRO A 99 -14.17 -7.48 12.42
C PRO A 99 -13.87 -8.42 11.25
N ASP A 100 -14.66 -8.38 10.17
CA ASP A 100 -14.57 -9.35 9.06
C ASP A 100 -13.22 -9.30 8.33
N LEU A 101 -12.65 -8.10 8.21
CA LEU A 101 -11.32 -7.87 7.70
C LEU A 101 -10.62 -6.80 8.56
N PRO A 102 -9.39 -7.00 9.04
CA PRO A 102 -8.65 -6.02 9.84
C PRO A 102 -8.17 -4.86 8.95
N MET A 103 -9.11 -4.07 8.44
CA MET A 103 -8.86 -3.04 7.46
C MET A 103 -9.81 -1.85 7.61
N VAL A 104 -9.25 -0.66 7.51
CA VAL A 104 -9.98 0.61 7.39
C VAL A 104 -9.57 1.27 6.08
N ILE A 105 -10.55 1.78 5.34
CA ILE A 105 -10.34 2.49 4.07
C ILE A 105 -10.87 3.91 4.20
N HIS A 106 -10.02 4.88 3.95
CA HIS A 106 -10.36 6.30 3.83
C HIS A 106 -10.42 6.69 2.35
N TYR A 107 -11.52 7.31 1.93
CA TYR A 107 -11.78 7.79 0.56
C TYR A 107 -11.79 9.31 0.51
#